data_AF-A0A4D8Q5M3-F1
#
_entry.id   AF-A0A4D8Q5M3-F1
#
_cell.length_a   1.000
_cell.length_b   1.000
_cell.length_c   1.000
_cell.angle_alpha   90.00
_cell.angle_beta   90.00
_cell.angle_gamma   90.00
#
_symmetry.space_group_name_H-M   'P 1'
#
loop_
_entity.id
_entity.type
_entity.pdbx_description
1 polymer ?
#
loop_
_entity_poly.entity_id
_entity_poly.type
_entity_poly.pdbx_seq_one_letter_code
_entity_poly.pdbx_strand_id
1 'polypeptide(L)'
;MSGVTNNRFFGARSWRQARLVLLHPKFFQGFNDFRLRRPFDYRMLDEWPTLDQHRYENGRELAAECRLAGYSVMWIERTRVPRSLKSVVVERALARRSTN
;
A
#
# COMPACT_ATOMS: atom_id res chain seq x y z
N MET A 1 -16.84 -9.96 -17.89
CA MET A 1 -17.20 -9.74 -16.48
C MET A 1 -16.41 -8.55 -15.96
N SER A 2 -17.00 -7.37 -15.99
CA SER A 2 -16.43 -6.15 -15.43
C SER A 2 -16.52 -6.24 -13.90
N GLY A 3 -15.44 -6.72 -13.27
CA GLY A 3 -15.30 -6.63 -11.82
C GLY A 3 -15.39 -5.15 -11.45
N VAL A 4 -16.44 -4.77 -10.75
CA VAL A 4 -16.62 -3.43 -10.20
C VAL A 4 -15.50 -3.25 -9.19
N THR A 5 -14.36 -2.72 -9.62
CA THR A 5 -13.31 -2.22 -8.73
C THR A 5 -14.00 -1.24 -7.81
N ASN A 6 -13.90 -1.49 -6.51
CA ASN A 6 -14.56 -0.73 -5.47
C ASN A 6 -13.92 0.66 -5.38
N ASN A 7 -14.17 1.52 -6.39
CA ASN A 7 -13.55 2.82 -6.64
C ASN A 7 -14.02 3.91 -5.66
N ARG A 8 -14.70 3.54 -4.56
CA ARG A 8 -15.18 4.50 -3.56
C ARG A 8 -14.11 4.89 -2.54
N PHE A 9 -12.97 4.20 -2.51
CA PHE A 9 -11.83 4.62 -1.69
C PHE A 9 -10.93 5.56 -2.49
N PHE A 10 -11.17 6.86 -2.37
CA PHE A 10 -10.23 7.86 -2.89
C PHE A 10 -8.86 7.64 -2.24
N GLY A 11 -7.85 7.37 -3.06
CA GLY A 11 -6.47 7.28 -2.59
C GLY A 11 -6.02 8.56 -1.88
N ALA A 12 -5.11 8.44 -0.93
CA ALA A 12 -4.64 9.59 -0.14
C ALA A 12 -4.14 10.74 -1.04
N ARG A 13 -4.59 11.96 -0.75
CA ARG A 13 -4.23 13.20 -1.47
C ARG A 13 -3.17 14.02 -0.73
N SER A 14 -2.61 13.51 0.36
CA SER A 14 -1.54 14.16 1.11
C SER A 14 -0.71 13.13 1.86
N TRP A 15 0.53 13.51 2.20
CA TRP A 15 1.36 12.71 3.10
C TRP A 15 0.68 12.46 4.44
N ARG A 16 0.00 13.47 5.01
CA ARG A 16 -0.70 13.35 6.30
C ARG A 16 -1.76 12.24 6.28
N GLN A 17 -2.57 12.18 5.22
CA GLN A 17 -3.56 11.11 5.03
C GLN A 17 -2.90 9.76 4.76
N ALA A 18 -1.92 9.72 3.86
CA ALA A 18 -1.24 8.49 3.48
C ALA A 18 -0.51 7.84 4.65
N ARG A 19 0.13 8.65 5.51
CA ARG A 19 0.88 8.17 6.68
C ARG A 19 0.02 7.32 7.60
N LEU A 20 -1.24 7.67 7.85
CA LEU A 20 -2.13 6.87 8.69
C LEU A 20 -2.36 5.47 8.12
N VAL A 21 -2.48 5.37 6.80
CA VAL A 21 -2.64 4.12 6.07
C VAL A 21 -1.35 3.30 6.07
N LEU A 22 -0.22 3.93 5.76
CA LEU A 22 1.09 3.27 5.74
C LEU A 22 1.44 2.65 7.11
N LEU A 23 1.10 3.35 8.20
CA LEU A 23 1.37 2.86 9.54
C LEU A 23 0.42 1.72 9.96
N HIS A 24 -0.55 1.30 9.16
CA HIS A 24 -1.44 0.19 9.52
C HIS A 24 -0.67 -1.15 9.56
N PRO A 25 -0.87 -2.01 10.60
CA PRO A 25 -0.15 -3.28 10.72
C PRO A 25 -0.29 -4.17 9.48
N LYS A 26 -1.51 -4.32 8.95
CA LYS A 26 -1.76 -5.12 7.74
C LYS A 26 -1.17 -4.52 6.48
N PHE A 27 -1.09 -3.20 6.37
CA PHE A 27 -0.39 -2.55 5.25
C PHE A 27 1.09 -2.90 5.26
N PHE A 28 1.73 -2.76 6.42
CA PHE A 28 3.13 -3.11 6.60
C PHE A 28 3.38 -4.61 6.36
N GLN A 29 2.48 -5.47 6.82
CA GLN A 29 2.53 -6.91 6.55
C GLN A 29 2.49 -7.20 5.05
N GLY A 30 1.51 -6.65 4.32
CA GLY A 30 1.39 -6.84 2.87
C GLY A 30 2.61 -6.34 2.11
N PHE A 31 3.11 -5.16 2.45
CA PHE A 31 4.32 -4.62 1.84
C PHE A 31 5.51 -5.59 1.98
N ASN A 32 5.74 -6.11 3.20
CA ASN A 32 6.84 -7.04 3.45
C ASN A 32 6.62 -8.42 2.83
N ASP A 33 5.40 -8.95 2.87
CA ASP A 33 5.09 -10.25 2.27
C ASP A 33 5.35 -10.22 0.76
N PHE A 34 4.98 -9.14 0.06
CA PHE A 34 5.35 -8.96 -1.34
C PHE A 34 6.86 -8.84 -1.54
N ARG A 35 7.55 -8.00 -0.74
CA ARG A 35 9.01 -7.82 -0.82
C ARG A 35 9.77 -9.14 -0.63
N LEU A 36 9.30 -9.98 0.29
CA LEU A 36 9.85 -11.31 0.58
C LEU A 36 9.37 -12.40 -0.40
N ARG A 37 8.63 -12.02 -1.46
CA ARG A 37 8.08 -12.93 -2.47
C ARG A 37 7.17 -14.02 -1.89
N ARG A 38 6.49 -13.74 -0.79
CA ARG A 38 5.49 -14.65 -0.24
C ARG A 38 4.27 -14.68 -1.16
N PRO A 39 3.66 -15.86 -1.39
CA PRO A 39 2.47 -15.98 -2.22
C PRO A 39 1.30 -15.19 -1.62
N PHE A 40 0.27 -14.95 -2.44
CA PHE A 40 -0.98 -14.37 -1.94
C PHE A 40 -1.86 -15.50 -1.39
N ASP A 41 -2.21 -15.41 -0.11
CA ASP A 41 -3.06 -16.39 0.57
C ASP A 41 -4.45 -15.78 0.76
N TYR A 42 -5.40 -16.20 -0.08
CA TYR A 42 -6.79 -15.74 -0.04
C TYR A 42 -7.51 -16.24 1.21
N ARG A 43 -7.19 -17.43 1.71
CA ARG A 43 -7.84 -18.01 2.89
C ARG A 43 -7.52 -17.18 4.13
N MET A 44 -6.25 -16.78 4.26
CA MET A 44 -5.82 -15.85 5.32
C MET A 44 -6.55 -14.49 5.24
N LEU A 45 -6.84 -13.98 4.04
CA LEU A 45 -7.58 -12.72 3.88
C LEU A 45 -9.02 -12.84 4.36
N ASP A 46 -9.70 -13.94 4.02
CA ASP A 46 -11.11 -14.16 4.34
C ASP A 46 -11.38 -14.19 5.85
N GLU A 47 -10.35 -14.48 6.66
CA GLU A 47 -10.41 -14.45 8.13
C GLU A 47 -10.30 -13.03 8.72
N TRP A 48 -9.95 -12.02 7.93
CA TRP A 48 -9.77 -10.64 8.41
C TRP A 48 -10.97 -9.75 8.15
N PRO A 49 -11.18 -8.71 8.97
CA PRO A 49 -12.12 -7.64 8.64
C PRO A 49 -11.78 -6.99 7.29
N THR A 50 -12.79 -6.52 6.55
CA THR A 50 -12.64 -5.90 5.22
C THR A 50 -11.60 -4.78 5.18
N LEU A 51 -11.52 -3.94 6.24
CA LEU A 51 -10.51 -2.89 6.33
C LEU A 51 -9.09 -3.48 6.30
N ASP A 52 -8.86 -4.55 7.04
CA ASP A 52 -7.55 -5.21 7.17
C ASP A 52 -7.13 -5.88 5.86
N GLN A 53 -8.08 -6.52 5.17
CA GLN A 53 -7.89 -7.07 3.82
C GLN A 53 -7.41 -5.97 2.87
N HIS A 54 -8.17 -4.87 2.77
CA HIS A 54 -7.80 -3.74 1.92
C HIS A 54 -6.45 -3.13 2.29
N ARG A 55 -6.13 -3.02 3.58
CA ARG A 55 -4.82 -2.49 4.01
C ARG A 55 -3.69 -3.40 3.56
N TYR A 56 -3.85 -4.71 3.70
CA TYR A 56 -2.87 -5.69 3.24
C TYR A 56 -2.66 -5.64 1.72
N GLU A 57 -3.75 -5.63 0.95
CA GLU A 57 -3.73 -5.50 -0.51
C GLU A 57 -3.00 -4.22 -0.95
N ASN A 58 -3.39 -3.07 -0.39
CA ASN A 58 -2.73 -1.79 -0.66
C ASN A 58 -1.22 -1.82 -0.36
N GLY A 59 -0.81 -2.55 0.68
CA GLY A 59 0.60 -2.73 1.03
C GLY A 59 1.36 -3.51 -0.05
N ARG A 60 0.78 -4.62 -0.53
CA ARG A 60 1.36 -5.43 -1.61
C ARG A 60 1.43 -4.65 -2.93
N GLU A 61 0.37 -3.92 -3.28
CA GLU A 61 0.30 -3.08 -4.47
C GLU A 61 1.41 -2.02 -4.46
N LEU A 62 1.58 -1.28 -3.36
CA LEU A 62 2.63 -0.28 -3.26
C LEU A 62 4.04 -0.90 -3.37
N ALA A 63 4.26 -2.09 -2.80
CA ALA A 63 5.53 -2.79 -2.94
C ALA A 63 5.79 -3.25 -4.40
N ALA A 64 4.75 -3.69 -5.10
CA ALA A 64 4.82 -4.03 -6.52
C ALA A 64 5.15 -2.82 -7.39
N GLU A 65 4.47 -1.69 -7.17
CA GLU A 65 4.77 -0.43 -7.84
C GLU A 65 6.22 0.04 -7.59
N CYS A 66 6.69 -0.02 -6.34
CA CYS A 66 8.06 0.32 -6.01
C CYS A 66 9.05 -0.54 -6.81
N ARG A 67 8.82 -1.86 -6.87
CA ARG A 67 9.66 -2.78 -7.65
C ARG A 67 9.63 -2.48 -9.14
N LEU A 68 8.45 -2.23 -9.72
CA LEU A 68 8.30 -1.89 -11.14
C LEU A 68 9.00 -0.59 -11.51
N ALA A 69 9.01 0.39 -10.60
CA ALA A 69 9.72 1.65 -10.75
C ALA A 69 11.22 1.57 -10.40
N GLY A 70 11.75 0.37 -10.12
CA GLY A 70 13.17 0.17 -9.80
C GLY A 70 13.59 0.56 -8.39
N TYR A 71 12.65 0.88 -7.50
CA TYR A 71 12.94 1.20 -6.10
C TYR A 71 13.15 -0.07 -5.26
N SER A 72 14.34 -0.20 -4.67
CA SER A 72 14.62 -1.22 -3.64
C SER A 72 14.35 -0.65 -2.24
N VAL A 73 13.11 -0.70 -1.79
CA VAL A 73 12.71 -0.20 -0.47
C VAL A 73 12.83 -1.28 0.60
N MET A 74 13.74 -1.08 1.56
CA MET A 74 13.79 -1.86 2.79
C MET A 74 13.03 -1.15 3.90
N TRP A 75 11.91 -1.73 4.35
CA TRP A 75 11.08 -1.19 5.42
C TRP A 75 10.96 -2.23 6.55
N ILE A 76 11.85 -2.09 7.54
CA ILE A 76 12.06 -3.10 8.59
C ILE A 76 11.13 -2.86 9.79
N GLU A 77 10.81 -1.61 10.09
CA GLU A 77 9.97 -1.23 11.23
C GLU A 77 8.79 -0.39 10.75
N ARG A 78 7.57 -0.86 11.02
CA ARG A 78 6.30 -0.21 10.62
C ARG A 78 6.28 1.29 10.88
N THR A 79 6.75 1.72 12.04
CA THR A 79 6.73 3.12 12.49
C THR A 79 7.80 3.99 11.85
N ARG A 80 8.83 3.40 11.23
CA ARG A 80 9.94 4.10 10.57
C ARG A 80 9.81 3.99 9.05
N VAL A 81 8.94 4.80 8.46
CA VAL A 81 8.76 4.84 7.01
C VAL A 81 10.04 5.35 6.32
N PRO A 82 10.66 4.58 5.40
CA PRO A 82 11.85 5.01 4.68
C PRO A 82 11.60 6.29 3.86
N ARG A 83 12.63 7.14 3.73
CA ARG A 83 12.53 8.39 2.94
C ARG A 83 12.14 8.12 1.49
N SER A 84 12.72 7.09 0.86
CA SER A 84 12.39 6.67 -0.51
C SER A 84 10.92 6.30 -0.65
N LEU A 85 10.37 5.54 0.28
CA LEU A 85 8.95 5.18 0.29
C LEU A 85 8.05 6.42 0.49
N LYS A 86 8.46 7.35 1.36
CA LYS A 86 7.76 8.63 1.52
C LYS A 86 7.71 9.43 0.21
N SER A 87 8.82 9.51 -0.53
CA SER A 87 8.86 10.23 -1.81
C SER A 87 7.86 9.65 -2.82
N VAL A 88 7.85 8.33 -3.02
CA VAL A 88 6.89 7.65 -3.90
C VAL A 88 5.44 7.98 -3.51
N VAL A 89 5.14 7.92 -2.22
CA VAL A 89 3.79 8.21 -1.72
C VAL A 89 3.40 9.68 -1.89
N VAL A 90 4.35 10.60 -1.70
CA VAL A 90 4.12 12.04 -1.93
C VAL A 90 3.87 12.32 -3.40
N GLU A 91 4.66 11.75 -4.31
CA GLU A 91 4.46 11.87 -5.75
C GLU A 91 3.08 11.36 -6.18
N ARG A 92 2.67 10.18 -5.70
CA ARG A 92 1.31 9.65 -5.93
C ARG A 92 0.23 10.60 -5.41
N ALA A 93 0.42 11.17 -4.23
CA ALA A 93 -0.53 12.11 -3.64
C ALA A 93 -0.63 13.41 -4.44
N LEU A 94 0.48 13.91 -4.99
CA LEU A 94 0.54 15.09 -5.85
C LEU A 94 -0.14 14.83 -7.19
N ALA A 95 0.16 13.71 -7.85
CA ALA A 95 -0.47 13.32 -9.12
C ALA A 95 -1.99 13.23 -9.01
N ARG A 96 -2.52 12.71 -7.89
CA ARG A 96 -3.97 12.68 -7.62
C ARG A 96 -4.58 14.07 -7.43
N ARG A 97 -3.82 15.05 -6.94
CA ARG A 97 -4.33 16.43 -6.82
C ARG A 97 -4.48 17.09 -8.18
N SER A 98 -3.55 16.84 -9.10
CA SER A 98 -3.58 17.43 -10.45
C SER A 98 -4.66 16.85 -11.37
N THR A 99 -5.26 15.70 -11.03
CA THR A 99 -6.33 15.06 -11.80
C THR A 99 -7.74 15.33 -11.25
N ASN A 100 -7.90 16.22 -10.26
CA ASN A 100 -9.21 16.73 -9.80
C ASN A 100 -9.32 18.21 -10.14
#